data_AF-A0A3B9DM63-F1
#
_entry.id   AF-A0A3B9DM63-F1
#
_cell.length_a   1.000
_cell.length_b   1.000
_cell.length_c   1.000
_cell.angle_alpha   90.00
_cell.angle_beta   90.00
_cell.angle_gamma   90.00
#
_symmetry.space_group_name_H-M   'P 1'
#
loop_
_entity.id
_entity.type
_entity.pdbx_description
1 polymer ?
#
loop_
_entity_poly.entity_id
_entity_poly.type
_entity_poly.pdbx_seq_one_letter_code
_entity_poly.pdbx_strand_id
1 'polypeptide(L)'
;MTGIDDAINEAFRPIATAVVNFVFFSVPIGEAELPLIVVWLIAGALFFTVYLRLINIRGFLHAIRIVIGKEDKGSDAPGEVSHFQALTTAVSGTVGVGNITHVAVAISIGGPGATFWLIVAGFLGMASKFVECTLGVKYRQINADGSVSGGPMFYLDKGLSERGLPRLGKSLAWYYAIFLILACLGAGNMFQANQAYVQFVNVTGGESSFFATRGWLFGSVLA
;
A
#
# COMPACT_ATOMS: atom_id res chain seq x y z
N MET A 1 2.78 -20.34 32.44
CA MET A 1 2.79 -18.88 32.69
C MET A 1 2.57 -18.24 31.34
N THR A 2 1.38 -17.66 31.11
CA THR A 2 1.08 -16.90 29.89
C THR A 2 2.12 -15.81 29.74
N GLY A 3 2.83 -15.80 28.62
CA GLY A 3 3.88 -14.81 28.38
C GLY A 3 3.28 -13.41 28.29
N ILE A 4 4.12 -12.38 28.44
CA ILE A 4 3.71 -10.99 28.16
C ILE A 4 3.13 -10.88 26.74
N ASP A 5 3.65 -11.67 25.80
CA ASP A 5 3.17 -11.76 24.42
C ASP A 5 1.73 -12.29 24.31
N ASP A 6 1.38 -13.32 25.10
CA ASP A 6 0.04 -13.89 25.11
C ASP A 6 -0.98 -12.88 25.69
N ALA A 7 -0.60 -12.16 26.74
CA ALA A 7 -1.43 -11.14 27.37
C ALA A 7 -1.69 -9.95 26.43
N ILE A 8 -0.66 -9.51 25.70
CA ILE A 8 -0.80 -8.46 24.68
C ILE A 8 -1.70 -8.97 23.54
N ASN A 9 -1.45 -10.18 23.03
CA ASN A 9 -2.25 -10.74 21.95
C ASN A 9 -3.73 -10.85 22.34
N GLU A 10 -4.06 -11.35 23.53
CA GLU A 10 -5.45 -11.42 23.98
C GLU A 10 -6.11 -10.04 24.11
N ALA A 11 -5.39 -9.02 24.58
CA ALA A 11 -5.90 -7.66 24.69
C ALA A 11 -6.17 -7.01 23.32
N PHE A 12 -5.33 -7.28 22.31
CA PHE A 12 -5.47 -6.72 20.97
C PHE A 12 -6.45 -7.50 20.07
N ARG A 13 -6.62 -8.80 20.32
CA ARG A 13 -7.47 -9.70 19.53
C ARG A 13 -8.90 -9.18 19.30
N PRO A 14 -9.65 -8.67 20.30
CA PRO A 14 -11.03 -8.21 20.07
C PRO A 14 -11.07 -7.00 19.13
N ILE A 15 -10.13 -6.05 19.27
CA ILE A 15 -10.05 -4.87 18.42
C ILE A 15 -9.68 -5.27 16.99
N ALA A 16 -8.64 -6.09 16.85
CA ALA A 16 -8.18 -6.59 15.55
C ALA A 16 -9.30 -7.34 14.83
N THR A 17 -10.01 -8.24 15.53
CA THR A 17 -11.11 -9.02 14.97
C THR A 17 -12.27 -8.13 14.54
N ALA A 18 -12.63 -7.12 15.34
CA ALA A 18 -13.68 -6.17 14.99
C ALA A 18 -13.32 -5.38 13.72
N VAL A 19 -12.08 -4.89 13.61
CA VAL A 19 -11.60 -4.17 12.42
C VAL A 19 -11.57 -5.09 11.20
N VAL A 20 -11.04 -6.30 11.33
CA VAL A 20 -10.97 -7.28 10.23
C VAL A 20 -12.38 -7.64 9.73
N ASN A 21 -13.30 -7.96 10.64
CA ASN A 21 -14.68 -8.30 10.26
C ASN A 21 -15.41 -7.14 9.60
N PHE A 22 -15.15 -5.90 10.02
CA PHE A 22 -15.71 -4.72 9.39
C PHE A 22 -15.12 -4.47 7.99
N VAL A 23 -13.80 -4.50 7.87
CA VAL A 23 -13.07 -4.22 6.61
C VAL A 23 -13.33 -5.31 5.58
N PHE A 24 -13.29 -6.57 5.98
CA PHE A 24 -13.51 -7.74 5.12
C PHE A 24 -14.93 -8.28 5.20
N PHE A 25 -15.88 -7.42 5.57
CA PHE A 25 -17.30 -7.77 5.55
C PHE A 25 -17.66 -8.29 4.15
N SER A 26 -18.18 -9.51 4.11
CA SER A 26 -18.44 -10.25 2.88
C SER A 26 -19.92 -10.55 2.74
N VAL A 27 -20.41 -10.49 1.50
CA VAL A 27 -21.79 -10.84 1.17
C VAL A 27 -21.77 -12.16 0.40
N PRO A 28 -22.61 -13.15 0.76
CA PRO A 28 -22.69 -14.40 0.03
C PRO A 28 -23.30 -14.15 -1.36
N ILE A 29 -22.62 -14.61 -2.41
CA ILE A 29 -23.10 -14.60 -3.78
C ILE A 29 -22.96 -16.02 -4.32
N GLY A 30 -24.06 -16.78 -4.29
CA GLY A 30 -24.04 -18.22 -4.60
C GLY A 30 -23.21 -18.97 -3.56
N GLU A 31 -22.20 -19.71 -4.01
CA GLU A 31 -21.29 -20.48 -3.15
C GLU A 31 -20.05 -19.68 -2.71
N ALA A 32 -19.89 -18.43 -3.15
CA ALA A 32 -18.72 -17.61 -2.86
C ALA A 32 -19.05 -16.47 -1.89
N GLU A 33 -18.13 -16.21 -0.96
CA GLU A 33 -18.14 -14.99 -0.13
C GLU A 33 -17.38 -13.88 -0.84
N LEU A 34 -18.05 -12.76 -1.12
CA LEU A 34 -17.44 -11.64 -1.81
C LEU A 34 -17.18 -10.48 -0.83
N PRO A 35 -15.92 -10.14 -0.53
CA PRO A 35 -15.59 -9.01 0.34
C PRO A 35 -15.99 -7.69 -0.32
N LEU A 36 -16.85 -6.91 0.35
CA LEU A 36 -17.38 -5.66 -0.20
C LEU A 36 -16.29 -4.64 -0.49
N ILE A 37 -15.22 -4.63 0.31
CA ILE A 37 -14.08 -3.75 0.08
C ILE A 37 -13.39 -4.01 -1.26
N VAL A 38 -13.29 -5.28 -1.67
CA VAL A 38 -12.69 -5.65 -2.97
C VAL A 38 -13.55 -5.12 -4.11
N VAL A 39 -14.87 -5.29 -4.00
CA VAL A 39 -15.84 -4.75 -4.97
C VAL A 39 -15.72 -3.23 -5.06
N TRP A 40 -15.65 -2.55 -3.91
CA TRP A 40 -15.52 -1.10 -3.85
C TRP A 40 -14.24 -0.59 -4.52
N LEU A 41 -13.11 -1.24 -4.23
CA LEU A 41 -11.81 -0.89 -4.82
C LEU A 41 -11.78 -1.12 -6.33
N ILE A 42 -12.29 -2.26 -6.81
CA ILE A 42 -12.37 -2.57 -8.24
C ILE A 42 -13.32 -1.61 -8.96
N ALA A 43 -14.47 -1.30 -8.36
CA ALA A 43 -15.44 -0.36 -8.93
C ALA A 43 -14.82 1.05 -9.06
N GLY A 44 -14.12 1.52 -8.03
CA GLY A 44 -13.38 2.79 -8.09
C GLY A 44 -12.28 2.79 -9.16
N ALA A 45 -11.50 1.72 -9.23
CA ALA A 45 -10.45 1.56 -10.24
C ALA A 45 -11.01 1.53 -11.67
N LEU A 46 -12.12 0.82 -11.89
CA LEU A 46 -12.82 0.78 -13.16
C LEU A 46 -13.39 2.16 -13.53
N PHE A 47 -14.02 2.85 -12.57
CA PHE A 47 -14.51 4.21 -12.75
C PHE A 47 -13.41 5.16 -13.21
N PHE A 48 -12.26 5.20 -12.51
CA PHE A 48 -11.15 6.08 -12.90
C PHE A 48 -10.54 5.66 -14.24
N THR A 49 -10.44 4.36 -14.51
CA THR A 49 -9.95 3.84 -15.79
C THR A 49 -10.79 4.32 -16.96
N VAL A 50 -12.13 4.26 -16.85
CA VAL A 50 -13.05 4.71 -17.89
C VAL A 50 -13.12 6.23 -17.96
N TYR A 51 -13.25 6.92 -16.82
CA TYR A 51 -13.33 8.38 -16.73
C TYR A 51 -12.09 9.07 -17.34
N LEU A 52 -10.90 8.51 -17.09
CA LEU A 52 -9.64 8.99 -17.64
C LEU A 52 -9.32 8.43 -19.03
N ARG A 53 -10.30 7.77 -19.68
CA ARG A 53 -10.19 7.24 -21.06
C ARG A 53 -8.99 6.31 -21.25
N LEU A 54 -8.84 5.33 -20.36
CA LEU A 54 -7.76 4.32 -20.38
C LEU A 54 -6.37 4.94 -20.30
N ILE A 55 -6.18 5.89 -19.37
CA ILE A 55 -4.90 6.59 -19.17
C ILE A 55 -3.73 5.64 -18.87
N ASN A 56 -4.01 4.51 -18.20
CA ASN A 56 -3.04 3.45 -17.92
C ASN A 56 -2.44 2.85 -19.20
N ILE A 57 -3.17 2.82 -20.32
CA ILE A 57 -2.64 2.41 -21.63
C ILE A 57 -2.03 3.60 -22.36
N ARG A 58 -2.80 4.69 -22.48
CA ARG A 58 -2.43 5.85 -23.31
C ARG A 58 -1.18 6.58 -22.82
N GLY A 59 -1.02 6.66 -21.50
CA GLY A 59 0.09 7.35 -20.84
C GLY A 59 1.33 6.49 -20.62
N PHE A 60 1.27 5.18 -20.88
CA PHE A 60 2.34 4.23 -20.50
C PHE A 60 3.70 4.57 -21.15
N LEU A 61 3.71 4.78 -22.46
CA LEU A 61 4.94 5.14 -23.19
C LEU A 61 5.51 6.49 -22.76
N HIS A 62 4.64 7.45 -22.43
CA HIS A 62 5.06 8.76 -21.94
C HIS A 62 5.65 8.65 -20.53
N ALA A 63 5.03 7.88 -19.64
CA ALA A 63 5.56 7.61 -18.30
C ALA A 63 6.98 7.00 -18.35
N ILE A 64 7.24 6.06 -19.28
CA ILE A 64 8.59 5.52 -19.47
C ILE A 64 9.58 6.62 -19.85
N ARG A 65 9.22 7.53 -20.77
CA ARG A 65 10.10 8.64 -21.19
C ARG A 65 10.45 9.59 -20.04
N ILE A 66 9.48 9.87 -19.17
CA ILE A 66 9.69 10.67 -17.95
C ILE A 66 10.68 9.96 -17.02
N VAL A 67 10.46 8.68 -16.74
CA VAL A 67 11.29 7.93 -15.78
C VAL A 67 12.75 7.79 -16.23
N ILE A 68 12.99 7.66 -17.54
CA ILE A 68 14.36 7.61 -18.11
C ILE A 68 14.97 9.00 -18.34
N GLY A 69 14.33 10.07 -17.86
CA GLY A 69 14.84 11.44 -17.89
C GLY A 69 14.85 12.11 -19.28
N LYS A 70 14.12 11.55 -20.27
CA LYS A 70 14.02 12.18 -21.60
C LYS A 70 13.23 13.48 -21.58
N GLU A 71 12.32 13.62 -20.62
CA GLU A 71 11.45 14.79 -20.46
C GLU A 71 11.99 15.79 -19.41
N ASP A 72 13.17 15.54 -18.82
CA ASP A 72 13.73 16.34 -17.71
C ASP A 72 14.48 17.60 -18.21
N LYS A 73 14.57 17.81 -19.53
CA LYS A 73 15.35 18.90 -20.12
C LYS A 73 14.67 20.26 -19.91
N GLY A 74 15.27 21.11 -19.07
CA GLY A 74 14.87 22.51 -18.87
C GLY A 74 13.88 22.75 -17.72
N SER A 75 13.71 21.76 -16.84
CA SER A 75 12.78 21.83 -15.72
C SER A 75 13.45 22.39 -14.46
N ASP A 76 13.33 23.70 -14.21
CA ASP A 76 13.44 24.30 -12.86
C ASP A 76 12.21 23.96 -11.99
N ALA A 77 11.51 22.86 -12.28
CA ALA A 77 10.30 22.50 -11.57
C ALA A 77 10.63 22.12 -10.11
N PRO A 78 9.96 22.73 -9.13
CA PRO A 78 10.26 22.51 -7.72
C PRO A 78 9.96 21.06 -7.30
N GLY A 79 10.97 20.35 -6.80
CA GLY A 79 10.91 18.99 -6.26
C GLY A 79 12.23 18.55 -5.61
N GLU A 80 12.16 17.66 -4.62
CA GLU A 80 13.35 17.19 -3.87
C GLU A 80 14.11 16.05 -4.55
N VAL A 81 13.41 15.27 -5.36
CA VAL A 81 13.92 14.02 -5.95
C VAL A 81 13.59 13.98 -7.44
N SER A 82 14.46 13.31 -8.21
CA SER A 82 14.20 13.09 -9.64
C SER A 82 13.00 12.16 -9.86
N HIS A 83 12.42 12.16 -11.06
CA HIS A 83 11.32 11.26 -11.40
C HIS A 83 11.68 9.79 -11.21
N PHE A 84 12.91 9.40 -11.53
CA PHE A 84 13.41 8.03 -11.32
C PHE A 84 13.53 7.68 -9.83
N GLN A 85 14.05 8.60 -9.02
CA GLN A 85 14.13 8.41 -7.57
C GLN A 85 12.74 8.29 -6.95
N ALA A 86 11.80 9.17 -7.33
CA ALA A 86 10.42 9.10 -6.89
C ALA A 86 9.75 7.75 -7.23
N LEU A 87 9.95 7.26 -8.46
CA LEU A 87 9.47 5.94 -8.86
C LEU A 87 10.12 4.83 -8.03
N THR A 88 11.44 4.85 -7.88
CA THR A 88 12.17 3.80 -7.17
C THR A 88 11.75 3.73 -5.70
N THR A 89 11.55 4.88 -5.04
CA THR A 89 11.04 4.96 -3.67
C THR A 89 9.61 4.42 -3.57
N ALA A 90 8.73 4.74 -4.52
CA ALA A 90 7.38 4.22 -4.53
C ALA A 90 7.34 2.70 -4.79
N VAL A 91 8.20 2.19 -5.68
CA VAL A 91 8.31 0.77 -6.01
C VAL A 91 8.93 0.00 -4.83
N SER A 92 9.96 0.52 -4.17
CA SER A 92 10.56 -0.16 -3.00
C SER A 92 9.58 -0.28 -1.83
N GLY A 93 8.70 0.71 -1.62
CA GLY A 93 7.66 0.65 -0.59
C GLY A 93 6.50 -0.30 -0.91
N THR A 94 6.31 -0.67 -2.18
CA THR A 94 5.18 -1.51 -2.62
C THR A 94 5.60 -2.93 -3.00
N VAL A 95 6.86 -3.15 -3.37
CA VAL A 95 7.44 -4.45 -3.67
C VAL A 95 8.17 -4.98 -2.43
N GLY A 96 7.66 -6.07 -1.86
CA GLY A 96 8.28 -6.74 -0.71
C GLY A 96 8.09 -8.24 -0.73
N VAL A 97 8.67 -8.92 0.27
CA VAL A 97 8.55 -10.38 0.48
C VAL A 97 7.08 -10.81 0.59
N GLY A 98 6.24 -9.92 1.13
CA GLY A 98 4.79 -10.07 1.13
C GLY A 98 4.19 -10.35 -0.25
N ASN A 99 4.64 -9.68 -1.32
CA ASN A 99 4.05 -9.90 -2.65
C ASN A 99 4.36 -11.30 -3.20
N ILE A 100 5.56 -11.82 -2.93
CA ILE A 100 5.96 -13.16 -3.36
C ILE A 100 5.11 -14.22 -2.63
N THR A 101 4.96 -14.05 -1.31
CA THR A 101 4.23 -15.01 -0.48
C THR A 101 2.73 -14.98 -0.76
N HIS A 102 2.11 -13.80 -0.79
CA HIS A 102 0.65 -13.69 -0.95
C HIS A 102 0.18 -14.11 -2.34
N VAL A 103 0.99 -13.88 -3.40
CA VAL A 103 0.66 -14.41 -4.74
C VAL A 103 0.68 -15.93 -4.72
N ALA A 104 1.66 -16.56 -4.07
CA ALA A 104 1.70 -18.01 -3.93
C ALA A 104 0.48 -18.55 -3.16
N VAL A 105 0.11 -17.90 -2.04
CA VAL A 105 -1.08 -18.24 -1.25
C VAL A 105 -2.36 -18.09 -2.08
N ALA A 106 -2.51 -16.99 -2.81
CA ALA A 106 -3.66 -16.74 -3.66
C ALA A 106 -3.81 -17.81 -4.76
N ILE A 107 -2.72 -18.23 -5.40
CA ILE A 107 -2.73 -19.30 -6.40
C ILE A 107 -3.03 -20.66 -5.75
N SER A 108 -2.51 -20.91 -4.56
CA SER A 108 -2.69 -22.18 -3.85
C SER A 108 -4.15 -22.40 -3.45
N ILE A 109 -4.85 -21.32 -3.07
CA ILE A 109 -6.25 -21.36 -2.65
C ILE A 109 -7.20 -21.20 -3.85
N GLY A 110 -6.94 -20.23 -4.73
CA GLY A 110 -7.83 -19.85 -5.84
C GLY A 110 -7.53 -20.56 -7.16
N GLY A 111 -6.51 -21.42 -7.20
CA GLY A 111 -6.04 -22.10 -8.41
C GLY A 111 -5.31 -21.16 -9.39
N PRO A 112 -4.94 -21.69 -10.57
CA PRO A 112 -4.14 -20.95 -11.56
C PRO A 112 -4.84 -19.70 -12.13
N GLY A 113 -6.18 -19.65 -12.07
CA GLY A 113 -6.97 -18.50 -12.49
C GLY A 113 -6.76 -17.25 -11.63
N ALA A 114 -6.29 -17.40 -10.39
CA ALA A 114 -6.02 -16.28 -9.48
C ALA A 114 -4.97 -15.32 -10.06
N THR A 115 -3.95 -15.83 -10.76
CA THR A 115 -2.90 -15.01 -11.38
C THR A 115 -3.48 -14.04 -12.42
N PHE A 116 -4.41 -14.50 -13.25
CA PHE A 116 -5.06 -13.65 -14.25
C PHE A 116 -5.78 -12.47 -13.57
N TRP A 117 -6.55 -12.76 -12.52
CA TRP A 117 -7.30 -11.73 -11.80
C TRP A 117 -6.42 -10.75 -11.03
N LEU A 118 -5.29 -11.21 -10.47
CA LEU A 118 -4.31 -10.33 -9.83
C LEU A 118 -3.71 -9.33 -10.83
N ILE A 119 -3.39 -9.78 -12.06
CA ILE A 119 -2.88 -8.91 -13.12
C ILE A 119 -3.95 -7.89 -13.53
N VAL A 120 -5.21 -8.33 -13.72
CA VAL A 120 -6.32 -7.42 -14.09
C VAL A 120 -6.57 -6.39 -13.00
N ALA A 121 -6.60 -6.80 -11.73
CA ALA A 121 -6.79 -5.89 -10.60
C ALA A 121 -5.65 -4.86 -10.50
N GLY A 122 -4.39 -5.29 -10.67
CA GLY A 122 -3.24 -4.39 -10.71
C GLY A 122 -3.31 -3.41 -11.89
N PHE A 123 -3.73 -3.88 -13.06
CA PHE A 123 -3.87 -3.06 -14.26
C PHE A 123 -4.94 -1.97 -14.10
N LEU A 124 -6.09 -2.29 -13.52
CA LEU A 124 -7.14 -1.32 -13.19
C LEU A 124 -6.67 -0.37 -12.08
N GLY A 125 -5.96 -0.89 -11.07
CA GLY A 125 -5.43 -0.11 -9.96
C GLY A 125 -4.46 1.01 -10.38
N MET A 126 -3.78 0.87 -11.53
CA MET A 126 -2.92 1.93 -12.07
C MET A 126 -3.65 3.26 -12.26
N ALA A 127 -4.92 3.23 -12.70
CA ALA A 127 -5.70 4.45 -12.90
C ALA A 127 -6.04 5.13 -11.57
N SER A 128 -6.44 4.34 -10.55
CA SER A 128 -6.63 4.86 -9.18
C SER A 128 -5.36 5.49 -8.65
N LYS A 129 -4.22 4.80 -8.80
CA LYS A 129 -2.94 5.32 -8.30
C LYS A 129 -2.52 6.59 -9.02
N PHE A 130 -2.77 6.68 -10.32
CA PHE A 130 -2.54 7.90 -11.09
C PHE A 130 -3.35 9.09 -10.53
N VAL A 131 -4.63 8.90 -10.20
CA VAL A 131 -5.47 9.93 -9.56
C VAL A 131 -4.90 10.35 -8.20
N GLU A 132 -4.56 9.39 -7.34
CA GLU A 132 -3.98 9.67 -6.02
C GLU A 132 -2.70 10.50 -6.12
N CYS A 133 -1.78 10.10 -7.00
CA CYS A 133 -0.51 10.80 -7.19
C CYS A 133 -0.74 12.19 -7.78
N THR A 134 -1.66 12.33 -8.74
CA THR A 134 -2.01 13.64 -9.34
C THR A 134 -2.56 14.60 -8.28
N LEU A 135 -3.48 14.14 -7.44
CA LEU A 135 -4.01 14.93 -6.34
C LEU A 135 -2.94 15.23 -5.28
N GLY A 136 -2.09 14.27 -4.97
CA GLY A 136 -0.96 14.44 -4.04
C GLY A 136 0.00 15.54 -4.50
N VAL A 137 0.31 15.58 -5.80
CA VAL A 137 1.17 16.61 -6.40
C VAL A 137 0.47 17.97 -6.47
N LYS A 138 -0.84 17.99 -6.76
CA LYS A 138 -1.66 19.22 -6.85
C LYS A 138 -1.81 19.91 -5.49
N TYR A 139 -2.02 19.14 -4.42
CA TYR A 139 -2.30 19.66 -3.07
C TYR A 139 -1.09 19.60 -2.11
N ARG A 140 0.10 19.28 -2.62
CA ARG A 140 1.33 19.23 -1.82
C ARG A 140 1.60 20.57 -1.12
N GLN A 141 2.26 20.49 0.01
CA GLN A 141 2.72 21.62 0.80
C GLN A 141 4.23 21.70 0.72
N ILE A 142 4.73 22.91 0.51
CA ILE A 142 6.15 23.22 0.69
C ILE A 142 6.27 23.77 2.11
N ASN A 143 7.05 23.09 2.94
CA ASN A 143 7.30 23.44 4.33
C ASN A 143 8.34 24.56 4.41
N ALA A 144 8.44 25.19 5.58
CA ALA A 144 9.34 26.32 5.80
C ALA A 144 10.83 25.95 5.67
N ASP A 145 11.18 24.68 5.89
CA ASP A 145 12.51 24.11 5.71
C ASP A 145 12.83 23.72 4.26
N GLY A 146 11.90 24.00 3.33
CA GLY A 146 12.01 23.63 1.91
C GLY A 146 11.53 22.22 1.60
N SER A 147 11.13 21.43 2.61
CA SER A 147 10.68 20.07 2.39
C SER A 147 9.27 20.00 1.77
N VAL A 148 8.96 18.94 1.03
CA VAL A 148 7.69 18.78 0.33
C VAL A 148 6.87 17.67 0.98
N SER A 149 5.72 18.03 1.53
CA SER A 149 4.76 17.10 2.11
C SER A 149 3.52 16.97 1.24
N GLY A 150 3.17 15.74 0.85
CA GLY A 150 2.02 15.46 0.00
C GLY A 150 1.36 14.14 0.35
N GLY A 151 0.22 13.88 -0.28
CA GLY A 151 -0.54 12.63 -0.09
C GLY A 151 -2.00 12.84 0.31
N PRO A 152 -2.70 11.76 0.66
CA PRO A 152 -4.15 11.79 0.86
C PRO A 152 -4.63 12.69 1.98
N MET A 153 -3.91 12.74 3.10
CA MET A 153 -4.22 13.67 4.18
C MET A 153 -4.25 15.14 3.70
N PHE A 154 -3.36 15.53 2.79
CA PHE A 154 -3.33 16.91 2.27
C PHE A 154 -4.41 17.19 1.24
N TYR A 155 -4.65 16.28 0.29
CA TYR A 155 -5.69 16.51 -0.71
C TYR A 155 -7.11 16.30 -0.15
N LEU A 156 -7.28 15.50 0.90
CA LEU A 156 -8.56 15.36 1.60
C LEU A 156 -8.88 16.66 2.36
N ASP A 157 -7.92 17.21 3.09
CA ASP A 157 -8.12 18.47 3.82
C ASP A 157 -8.34 19.65 2.85
N LYS A 158 -7.34 19.95 2.00
CA LYS A 158 -7.38 21.10 1.10
C LYS A 158 -8.42 20.93 -0.02
N GLY A 159 -8.47 19.75 -0.65
CA GLY A 159 -9.37 19.50 -1.78
C GLY A 159 -10.84 19.48 -1.39
N LEU A 160 -11.21 18.97 -0.21
CA LEU A 160 -12.61 19.07 0.25
C LEU A 160 -12.94 20.45 0.81
N SER A 161 -11.98 21.15 1.40
CA SER A 161 -12.15 22.55 1.81
C SER A 161 -12.49 23.45 0.61
N GLU A 162 -11.78 23.30 -0.51
CA GLU A 162 -12.07 24.01 -1.77
C GLU A 162 -13.48 23.70 -2.32
N ARG A 163 -14.04 22.55 -1.99
CA ARG A 163 -15.40 22.15 -2.38
C ARG A 163 -16.48 22.57 -1.37
N GLY A 164 -16.13 23.39 -0.38
CA GLY A 164 -17.06 23.87 0.64
C GLY A 164 -17.31 22.88 1.78
N LEU A 165 -16.50 21.83 1.91
CA LEU A 165 -16.63 20.78 2.94
C LEU A 165 -15.40 20.70 3.87
N PRO A 166 -14.94 21.80 4.50
CA PRO A 166 -13.69 21.83 5.26
C PRO A 166 -13.71 20.90 6.48
N ARG A 167 -14.85 20.77 7.16
CA ARG A 167 -14.98 19.89 8.34
C ARG A 167 -14.81 18.41 7.97
N LEU A 168 -15.39 18.00 6.85
CA LEU A 168 -15.27 16.64 6.32
C LEU A 168 -13.85 16.36 5.83
N GLY A 169 -13.24 17.33 5.15
CA GLY A 169 -11.85 17.23 4.70
C GLY A 169 -10.89 16.96 5.84
N LYS A 170 -10.96 17.79 6.88
CA LYS A 170 -10.10 17.66 8.04
C LYS A 170 -10.33 16.37 8.83
N SER A 171 -11.58 15.91 8.97
CA SER A 171 -11.86 14.65 9.67
C SER A 171 -11.34 13.43 8.91
N LEU A 172 -11.54 13.39 7.58
CA LEU A 172 -11.03 12.31 6.74
C LEU A 172 -9.50 12.31 6.64
N ALA A 173 -8.87 13.48 6.63
CA ALA A 173 -7.42 13.61 6.66
C ALA A 173 -6.82 13.03 7.96
N TRP A 174 -7.41 13.36 9.11
CA TRP A 174 -7.00 12.80 10.40
C TRP A 174 -7.23 11.30 10.48
N TYR A 175 -8.40 10.83 10.05
CA TYR A 175 -8.69 9.40 9.94
C TYR A 175 -7.62 8.71 9.10
N TYR A 176 -7.38 9.17 7.88
CA TYR A 176 -6.38 8.59 6.98
C TYR A 176 -4.99 8.56 7.61
N ALA A 177 -4.54 9.66 8.22
CA ALA A 177 -3.21 9.75 8.83
C ALA A 177 -3.01 8.75 9.97
N ILE A 178 -3.98 8.61 10.88
CA ILE A 178 -3.91 7.68 12.02
C ILE A 178 -3.84 6.24 11.52
N PHE A 179 -4.76 5.85 10.63
CA PHE A 179 -4.80 4.49 10.10
C PHE A 179 -3.58 4.17 9.23
N LEU A 180 -3.04 5.16 8.50
CA LEU A 180 -1.81 4.98 7.74
C LEU A 180 -0.63 4.69 8.65
N ILE A 181 -0.45 5.42 9.76
CA ILE A 181 0.62 5.17 10.73
C ILE A 181 0.52 3.74 11.27
N LEU A 182 -0.69 3.33 11.70
CA LEU A 182 -0.92 1.97 12.20
C LEU A 182 -0.64 0.90 11.13
N ALA A 183 -1.08 1.14 9.89
CA ALA A 183 -0.83 0.23 8.78
C ALA A 183 0.67 0.12 8.43
N CYS A 184 1.41 1.24 8.46
CA CYS A 184 2.85 1.26 8.22
C CYS A 184 3.62 0.48 9.29
N LEU A 185 3.23 0.58 10.56
CA LEU A 185 3.85 -0.18 11.64
C LEU A 185 3.56 -1.69 11.50
N GLY A 186 2.29 -2.05 11.28
CA GLY A 186 1.88 -3.46 11.19
C GLY A 186 2.30 -4.13 9.89
N ALA A 187 1.67 -3.75 8.78
CA ALA A 187 1.89 -4.38 7.48
C ALA A 187 3.23 -3.97 6.84
N GLY A 188 3.65 -2.72 7.06
CA GLY A 188 4.89 -2.19 6.47
C GLY A 188 6.16 -2.69 7.15
N ASN A 189 6.23 -2.63 8.47
CA ASN A 189 7.44 -2.96 9.23
C ASN A 189 7.38 -4.38 9.82
N MET A 190 6.51 -4.62 10.79
CA MET A 190 6.49 -5.86 11.57
C MET A 190 6.28 -7.10 10.70
N PHE A 191 5.30 -7.06 9.81
CA PHE A 191 4.97 -8.19 8.94
C PHE A 191 6.09 -8.48 7.92
N GLN A 192 6.62 -7.45 7.26
CA GLN A 192 7.69 -7.64 6.27
C GLN A 192 8.99 -8.16 6.93
N ALA A 193 9.34 -7.64 8.11
CA ALA A 193 10.50 -8.09 8.87
C ALA A 193 10.36 -9.57 9.30
N ASN A 194 9.18 -9.96 9.79
CA ASN A 194 8.91 -11.34 10.18
C ASN A 194 8.95 -12.29 8.98
N GLN A 195 8.34 -11.93 7.85
CA GLN A 195 8.37 -12.75 6.64
C GLN A 195 9.80 -12.93 6.11
N ALA A 196 10.61 -11.87 6.12
CA ALA A 196 12.01 -11.95 5.73
C ALA A 196 12.80 -12.90 6.66
N TYR A 197 12.57 -12.82 7.97
CA TYR A 197 13.19 -13.71 8.95
C TYR A 197 12.81 -15.18 8.73
N VAL A 198 11.53 -15.48 8.55
CA VAL A 198 11.05 -16.86 8.32
C VAL A 198 11.71 -17.45 7.08
N GLN A 199 11.77 -16.70 5.98
CA GLN A 199 12.44 -17.15 4.76
C GLN A 199 13.95 -17.36 4.97
N PHE A 200 14.61 -16.48 5.73
CA PHE A 200 16.02 -16.62 6.07
C PHE A 200 16.31 -17.88 6.90
N VAL A 201 15.49 -18.17 7.90
CA VAL A 201 15.59 -19.40 8.72
C VAL A 201 15.39 -20.64 7.86
N ASN A 202 14.38 -20.64 6.98
CA ASN A 202 14.10 -21.76 6.08
C ASN A 202 15.29 -22.09 5.18
N VAL A 203 15.94 -21.08 4.60
CA VAL A 203 17.11 -21.28 3.72
C VAL A 203 18.36 -21.71 4.50
N THR A 204 18.49 -21.31 5.77
CA THR A 204 19.67 -21.60 6.61
C THR A 204 19.58 -22.92 7.39
N GLY A 205 18.56 -23.75 7.14
CA GLY A 205 18.41 -25.07 7.76
C GLY A 205 17.13 -25.28 8.56
N GLY A 206 16.15 -24.39 8.43
CA GLY A 206 14.84 -24.51 9.08
C GLY A 206 14.96 -24.59 10.60
N GLU A 207 14.32 -25.57 11.22
CA GLU A 207 14.37 -25.79 12.68
C GLU A 207 15.78 -26.08 13.21
N SER A 208 16.69 -26.58 12.37
CA SER A 208 18.10 -26.82 12.73
C SER A 208 19.00 -25.58 12.53
N SER A 209 18.45 -24.49 11.96
CA SER A 209 19.19 -23.25 11.76
C SER A 209 19.60 -22.63 13.09
N PHE A 210 20.82 -22.13 13.14
CA PHE A 210 21.31 -21.30 14.24
C PHE A 210 20.39 -20.10 14.55
N PHE A 211 19.66 -19.62 13.55
CA PHE A 211 18.78 -18.47 13.67
C PHE A 211 17.35 -18.82 14.08
N ALA A 212 16.96 -20.11 14.12
CA ALA A 212 15.59 -20.54 14.39
C ALA A 212 15.02 -20.05 15.74
N THR A 213 15.87 -19.89 16.75
CA THR A 213 15.49 -19.36 18.07
C THR A 213 16.05 -17.97 18.35
N ARG A 214 16.75 -17.37 17.38
CA ARG A 214 17.49 -16.11 17.54
C ARG A 214 17.01 -15.03 16.57
N GLY A 215 15.69 -14.89 16.44
CA GLY A 215 15.09 -13.85 15.58
C GLY A 215 15.52 -12.43 15.92
N TRP A 216 15.87 -12.16 17.18
CA TRP A 216 16.42 -10.87 17.59
C TRP A 216 17.77 -10.54 16.91
N LEU A 217 18.63 -11.51 16.62
CA LEU A 217 19.88 -11.27 15.89
C LEU A 217 19.62 -10.79 14.46
N PHE A 218 18.64 -11.42 13.80
CA PHE A 218 18.20 -10.99 12.47
C PHE A 218 17.57 -9.59 12.53
N GLY A 219 16.72 -9.34 13.53
CA GLY A 219 16.12 -8.03 13.77
C GLY A 219 17.16 -6.93 14.02
N SER A 220 18.23 -7.20 14.79
CA SER A 220 19.30 -6.23 15.05
C SER A 220 20.13 -5.86 13.83
N VAL A 221 20.17 -6.71 12.80
CA VAL A 221 20.82 -6.38 11.52
C VAL A 221 19.87 -5.58 10.61
N LEU A 222 18.56 -5.78 10.75
CA LEU A 222 17.53 -5.13 9.95
C LEU A 222 17.19 -3.71 10.45
N ALA A 223 17.31 -3.48 11.75
CA ALA A 223 17.00 -2.20 12.43
C ALA A 223 18.10 -1.15 12.21
#